data_AF-A0A947VV86-F1
#
_entry.id   AF-A0A947VV86-F1
#
_cell.length_a   1.000
_cell.length_b   1.000
_cell.length_c   1.000
_cell.angle_alpha   90.00
_cell.angle_beta   90.00
_cell.angle_gamma   90.00
#
_symmetry.space_group_name_H-M   'P 1'
#
loop_
_entity.id
_entity.type
_entity.pdbx_description
1 polymer ?
#
loop_
_entity_poly.entity_id
_entity_poly.type
_entity_poly.pdbx_seq_one_letter_code
_entity_poly.pdbx_strand_id
1 'polypeptide(L)'
;MGIIKENIIKNLLALTVILISYPIFHTMLKGVDETQVSNLLIIVSIFFISIQFAGFSFSYADSKKDSGMKMLGHVLTFFAMLLTGILLETIVITVQLVYPSFFPVMTILSILIYITVLLFDFWDALKLQKIEG
;
A
#
# COMPACT_ATOMS: atom_id res chain seq x y z
N MET A 1 -3.45 23.18 4.40
CA MET A 1 -2.93 22.69 5.70
C MET A 1 -1.45 22.38 5.46
N GLY A 2 -0.62 21.97 6.43
CA GLY A 2 0.77 21.63 6.08
C GLY A 2 0.80 20.33 5.26
N ILE A 3 1.56 20.26 4.16
CA ILE A 3 1.68 19.06 3.29
C ILE A 3 1.92 17.79 4.12
N ILE A 4 2.74 17.88 5.18
CA ILE A 4 2.99 16.77 6.10
C ILE A 4 1.75 16.36 6.90
N LYS A 5 0.96 17.32 7.38
CA LYS A 5 -0.28 17.02 8.11
C LYS A 5 -1.28 16.31 7.19
N GLU A 6 -1.41 16.77 5.94
CA GLU A 6 -2.26 16.13 4.92
C GLU A 6 -1.76 14.70 4.63
N ASN A 7 -0.44 14.52 4.53
CA ASN A 7 0.18 13.20 4.33
C ASN A 7 -0.04 12.23 5.51
N ILE A 8 0.02 12.73 6.75
CA ILE A 8 -0.26 11.93 7.95
C ILE A 8 -1.72 11.45 7.92
N ILE A 9 -2.67 12.36 7.70
CA ILE A 9 -4.10 12.02 7.68
C ILE A 9 -4.40 11.01 6.59
N LYS A 10 -3.86 11.22 5.39
CA LYS A 10 -3.97 10.29 4.26
C LYS A 10 -3.53 8.88 4.63
N ASN A 11 -2.34 8.73 5.22
CA ASN A 11 -1.78 7.43 5.55
C ASN A 11 -2.50 6.76 6.74
N LEU A 12 -2.98 7.53 7.72
CA LEU A 12 -3.85 7.02 8.79
C LEU A 12 -5.18 6.51 8.25
N LEU A 13 -5.77 7.23 7.29
CA LEU A 13 -6.99 6.79 6.61
C LEU A 13 -6.74 5.49 5.83
N ALA A 14 -5.65 5.42 5.06
CA ALA A 14 -5.30 4.20 4.32
C ALA A 14 -5.11 3.01 5.26
N LEU A 15 -4.35 3.18 6.34
CA LEU A 15 -4.14 2.14 7.35
C LEU A 15 -5.46 1.68 8.00
N THR A 16 -6.35 2.63 8.30
CA THR A 16 -7.66 2.32 8.88
C THR A 16 -8.50 1.47 7.93
N VAL A 17 -8.51 1.82 6.64
CA VAL A 17 -9.23 1.03 5.61
C VAL A 17 -8.64 -0.37 5.50
N ILE A 18 -7.30 -0.51 5.50
CA ILE A 18 -6.62 -1.82 5.47
C ILE A 18 -7.01 -2.67 6.69
N LEU A 19 -6.98 -2.10 7.89
CA LEU A 19 -7.32 -2.84 9.11
C LEU A 19 -8.80 -3.30 9.12
N ILE A 20 -9.70 -2.47 8.59
CA ILE A 20 -11.12 -2.81 8.46
C ILE A 20 -11.34 -3.86 7.35
N SER A 21 -10.50 -3.88 6.31
CA SER A 21 -10.60 -4.85 5.22
C SER A 21 -10.14 -6.24 5.59
N TYR A 22 -9.25 -6.40 6.57
CA TYR A 22 -8.74 -7.69 7.05
C TYR A 22 -9.82 -8.78 7.20
N PRO A 23 -10.88 -8.61 8.03
CA PRO A 23 -11.90 -9.65 8.21
C PRO A 23 -12.65 -9.98 6.92
N ILE A 24 -12.81 -9.02 6.01
CA ILE A 24 -13.50 -9.19 4.74
C ILE A 24 -12.66 -10.11 3.84
N PHE A 25 -11.40 -9.76 3.61
CA PHE A 25 -10.48 -10.55 2.79
C PHE A 25 -10.24 -11.92 3.39
N HIS A 26 -10.08 -12.02 4.71
CA HIS A 26 -9.91 -13.30 5.39
C HIS A 26 -11.13 -14.23 5.21
N THR A 27 -12.34 -13.68 5.19
CA THR A 27 -13.56 -14.46 4.92
C THR A 27 -13.67 -14.86 3.45
N MET A 28 -13.38 -13.94 2.53
CA MET A 28 -13.43 -14.20 1.08
C MET A 28 -12.40 -15.25 0.65
N LEU A 29 -11.18 -15.20 1.22
CA LEU A 29 -10.07 -16.07 0.82
C LEU A 29 -10.15 -17.48 1.41
N LYS A 30 -10.89 -17.69 2.49
CA LYS A 30 -11.15 -19.04 3.03
C LYS A 30 -11.88 -19.96 2.06
N GLY A 31 -12.63 -19.39 1.10
CA GLY A 31 -13.34 -20.16 0.08
C GLY A 31 -12.49 -20.52 -1.14
N VAL A 32 -11.23 -20.07 -1.19
CA VAL A 32 -10.33 -20.35 -2.32
C VAL A 32 -9.83 -21.78 -2.21
N ASP A 33 -10.02 -22.56 -3.27
CA ASP A 33 -9.49 -23.92 -3.40
C ASP A 33 -7.95 -23.90 -3.40
N GLU A 34 -7.33 -24.83 -2.67
CA GLU A 34 -5.88 -25.03 -2.62
C GLU A 34 -5.26 -25.13 -4.02
N THR A 35 -5.97 -25.73 -4.98
CA THR A 35 -5.52 -25.86 -6.37
C THR A 35 -5.38 -24.51 -7.09
N GLN A 36 -6.07 -23.47 -6.61
CA GLN A 36 -6.10 -22.14 -7.21
C GLN A 36 -5.17 -21.14 -6.51
N VAL A 37 -4.62 -21.50 -5.33
CA VAL A 37 -3.80 -20.58 -4.54
C VAL A 37 -2.55 -20.13 -5.29
N SER A 38 -1.89 -21.02 -6.03
CA SER A 38 -0.71 -20.64 -6.81
C SER A 38 -1.05 -19.58 -7.86
N ASN A 39 -2.16 -19.74 -8.59
CA ASN A 39 -2.63 -18.78 -9.58
C ASN A 39 -3.00 -17.44 -8.93
N LEU A 40 -3.69 -17.48 -7.78
CA LEU A 40 -4.02 -16.28 -7.02
C LEU A 40 -2.76 -15.51 -6.60
N LEU A 41 -1.76 -16.19 -6.03
CA LEU A 41 -0.51 -15.55 -5.61
C LEU A 41 0.23 -14.92 -6.80
N ILE A 42 0.22 -15.55 -7.97
CA ILE A 42 0.79 -14.98 -9.19
C ILE A 42 0.07 -13.69 -9.59
N ILE A 43 -1.27 -13.73 -9.64
CA ILE A 43 -2.09 -12.57 -10.00
C ILE A 43 -1.85 -11.41 -9.02
N VAL A 44 -1.89 -11.70 -7.72
CA VAL A 44 -1.64 -10.71 -6.65
C VAL A 44 -0.22 -10.14 -6.76
N SER A 45 0.78 -10.96 -7.07
CA SER A 45 2.17 -10.51 -7.25
C SER A 45 2.33 -9.57 -8.45
N ILE A 46 1.64 -9.86 -9.57
CA ILE A 46 1.65 -8.99 -10.75
C ILE A 46 1.04 -7.63 -10.42
N PHE A 47 -0.13 -7.61 -9.76
CA PHE A 47 -0.75 -6.35 -9.31
C PHE A 47 0.14 -5.61 -8.32
N PHE A 48 0.77 -6.34 -7.40
CA PHE A 48 1.66 -5.76 -6.40
C PHE A 48 2.86 -5.06 -7.05
N ILE A 49 3.55 -5.73 -7.97
CA ILE A 49 4.68 -5.12 -8.69
C ILE A 49 4.20 -3.92 -9.52
N SER A 50 3.06 -4.04 -10.19
CA SER A 50 2.51 -2.96 -11.03
C SER A 50 2.20 -1.70 -10.22
N ILE A 51 1.61 -1.84 -9.03
CA ILE A 51 1.31 -0.68 -8.18
C ILE A 51 2.59 -0.07 -7.59
N GLN A 52 3.62 -0.87 -7.29
CA GLN A 52 4.92 -0.34 -6.87
C GLN A 52 5.54 0.53 -7.97
N PHE A 53 5.54 0.06 -9.23
CA PHE A 53 6.04 0.86 -10.35
C PHE A 53 5.27 2.17 -10.51
N ALA A 54 3.93 2.12 -10.46
CA ALA A 54 3.11 3.33 -10.54
C ALA A 54 3.42 4.31 -9.40
N GLY A 55 3.51 3.80 -8.16
CA GLY A 55 3.80 4.60 -6.97
C GLY A 55 5.19 5.24 -6.97
N PHE A 56 6.22 4.50 -7.39
CA PHE A 56 7.60 5.03 -7.48
C PHE A 56 7.84 5.92 -8.70
N SER A 57 7.05 5.77 -9.78
CA SER A 57 7.15 6.63 -10.96
C SER A 57 6.60 8.04 -10.71
N PHE A 58 5.76 8.21 -9.69
CA PHE A 58 5.19 9.50 -9.30
C PHE A 58 6.09 10.21 -8.27
N SER A 59 6.35 11.50 -8.48
CA SER A 59 6.95 12.35 -7.44
C SER A 59 6.18 13.65 -7.27
N TYR A 60 6.00 14.07 -6.03
CA TYR A 60 5.47 15.39 -5.67
C TYR A 60 6.30 16.53 -6.26
N ALA A 61 7.58 16.31 -6.57
CA ALA A 61 8.44 17.31 -7.21
C ALA A 61 7.91 17.78 -8.58
N ASP A 62 7.13 16.95 -9.27
CA ASP A 62 6.53 17.27 -10.57
C ASP A 62 5.21 18.06 -10.43
N SER A 63 4.61 18.07 -9.23
CA SER A 63 3.32 18.71 -8.94
C SER A 63 3.40 20.18 -8.49
N LYS A 64 4.61 20.77 -8.47
CA LYS A 64 4.93 22.08 -7.85
C LYS A 64 4.08 23.27 -8.27
N LYS A 65 3.46 23.25 -9.45
CA LYS A 65 2.90 24.46 -10.08
C LYS A 65 1.41 24.67 -9.86
N ASP A 66 0.68 23.68 -9.35
CA ASP A 66 -0.78 23.74 -9.25
C ASP A 66 -1.30 23.00 -8.02
N SER A 67 -2.15 23.66 -7.21
CA SER A 67 -2.86 23.04 -6.10
C SER A 67 -3.67 21.81 -6.51
N GLY A 68 -4.22 21.79 -7.72
CA GLY A 68 -4.92 20.63 -8.27
C GLY A 68 -4.00 19.43 -8.47
N MET A 69 -2.79 19.66 -8.97
CA MET A 69 -1.78 18.60 -9.16
C MET A 69 -1.27 18.05 -7.82
N LYS A 70 -1.13 18.91 -6.80
CA LYS A 70 -0.79 18.47 -5.44
C LYS A 70 -1.86 17.56 -4.84
N MET A 71 -3.13 17.97 -4.96
CA MET A 71 -4.26 17.17 -4.48
C MET A 71 -4.34 15.84 -5.22
N LEU A 72 -4.15 15.85 -6.55
CA LEU A 72 -4.09 14.63 -7.35
C LEU A 72 -2.94 13.71 -6.90
N GLY A 73 -1.78 14.28 -6.55
CA GLY A 73 -0.67 13.53 -5.98
C GLY A 73 -1.00 12.84 -4.65
N HIS A 74 -1.66 13.55 -3.74
CA HIS A 74 -2.16 12.95 -2.51
C HIS A 74 -3.17 11.83 -2.78
N VAL A 75 -4.09 12.01 -3.72
CA VAL A 75 -5.07 10.98 -4.09
C VAL A 75 -4.39 9.76 -4.72
N LEU A 76 -3.45 9.96 -5.65
CA LEU A 76 -2.76 8.87 -6.33
C LEU A 76 -1.92 8.03 -5.35
N THR A 77 -1.12 8.71 -4.52
CA THR A 77 -0.31 8.03 -3.49
C THR A 77 -1.17 7.39 -2.41
N PHE A 78 -2.34 7.96 -2.07
CA PHE A 78 -3.32 7.32 -1.20
C PHE A 78 -3.76 5.97 -1.76
N PHE A 79 -4.19 5.93 -3.02
CA PHE A 79 -4.62 4.69 -3.66
C PHE A 79 -3.47 3.69 -3.82
N ALA A 80 -2.26 4.17 -4.15
CA ALA A 80 -1.08 3.30 -4.23
C ALA A 80 -0.75 2.64 -2.89
N MET A 81 -0.76 3.41 -1.81
CA MET A 81 -0.55 2.91 -0.44
C MET A 81 -1.66 1.93 -0.02
N LEU A 82 -2.92 2.30 -0.27
CA LEU A 82 -4.08 1.46 0.07
C LEU A 82 -4.02 0.10 -0.67
N LEU A 83 -3.80 0.12 -1.98
CA LEU A 83 -3.69 -1.09 -2.79
C LEU A 83 -2.47 -1.93 -2.37
N THR A 84 -1.34 -1.29 -2.10
CA THR A 84 -0.14 -1.97 -1.56
C THR A 84 -0.49 -2.74 -0.28
N GLY A 85 -1.17 -2.10 0.68
CA GLY A 85 -1.59 -2.73 1.92
C GLY A 85 -2.55 -3.90 1.72
N ILE A 86 -3.60 -3.71 0.90
CA ILE A 86 -4.58 -4.76 0.59
C ILE A 86 -3.93 -5.98 -0.10
N LEU A 87 -2.99 -5.75 -1.02
CA LEU A 87 -2.31 -6.83 -1.72
C LEU A 87 -1.37 -7.59 -0.77
N LEU A 88 -0.65 -6.89 0.11
CA LEU A 88 0.18 -7.52 1.14
C LEU A 88 -0.66 -8.34 2.12
N GLU A 89 -1.79 -7.79 2.57
CA GLU A 89 -2.77 -8.49 3.40
C GLU A 89 -3.28 -9.77 2.72
N THR A 90 -3.63 -9.67 1.44
CA THR A 90 -4.05 -10.82 0.61
C THR A 90 -2.96 -11.89 0.56
N ILE A 91 -1.70 -11.50 0.36
CA ILE A 91 -0.54 -12.43 0.37
C ILE A 91 -0.42 -13.10 1.73
N VAL A 92 -0.44 -12.33 2.82
CA VAL A 92 -0.30 -12.84 4.19
C VAL A 92 -1.39 -13.85 4.53
N ILE A 93 -2.66 -13.52 4.25
CA ILE A 93 -3.79 -14.41 4.50
C ILE A 93 -3.66 -15.68 3.66
N THR A 94 -3.32 -15.54 2.37
CA THR A 94 -3.18 -16.70 1.47
C THR A 94 -2.05 -17.63 1.93
N VAL A 95 -0.92 -17.06 2.36
CA VAL A 95 0.19 -17.83 2.95
C VAL A 95 -0.20 -18.48 4.26
N GLN A 96 -1.01 -17.83 5.09
CA GLN A 96 -1.53 -18.42 6.33
C GLN A 96 -2.35 -19.69 6.07
N LEU A 97 -3.17 -19.67 5.01
CA LEU A 97 -4.04 -20.80 4.66
C LEU A 97 -3.24 -22.01 4.17
N VAL A 98 -2.19 -21.80 3.37
CA VAL A 98 -1.42 -22.90 2.76
C VAL A 98 -0.16 -23.29 3.53
N TYR A 99 0.52 -22.31 4.14
CA TYR A 99 1.76 -22.48 4.89
C TYR A 99 1.67 -21.82 6.28
N PRO A 100 0.87 -22.36 7.22
CA PRO A 100 0.65 -21.75 8.52
C PRO A 100 1.93 -21.49 9.31
N SER A 101 2.94 -22.34 9.16
CA SER A 101 4.26 -22.18 9.81
C SER A 101 5.05 -20.99 9.26
N PHE A 102 4.79 -20.56 8.01
CA PHE A 102 5.46 -19.43 7.37
C PHE A 102 4.72 -18.10 7.57
N PHE A 103 3.49 -18.14 8.10
CA PHE A 103 2.67 -16.95 8.35
C PHE A 103 3.37 -15.84 9.14
N PRO A 104 4.07 -16.10 10.28
CA PRO A 104 4.73 -15.05 11.03
C PRO A 104 5.83 -14.35 10.21
N VAL A 105 6.58 -15.12 9.42
CA VAL A 105 7.65 -14.60 8.56
C VAL A 105 7.04 -13.71 7.48
N MET A 106 6.01 -14.18 6.79
CA MET A 106 5.35 -13.40 5.73
C MET A 106 4.70 -12.12 6.26
N THR A 107 4.13 -12.18 7.47
CA THR A 107 3.55 -11.02 8.15
C THR A 107 4.62 -9.95 8.43
N ILE A 108 5.75 -10.34 9.01
CA ILE A 108 6.85 -9.41 9.31
C ILE A 108 7.38 -8.77 8.02
N LEU A 109 7.63 -9.57 6.98
CA LEU A 109 8.10 -9.06 5.69
C LEU A 109 7.11 -8.08 5.08
N SER A 110 5.81 -8.40 5.12
CA SER A 110 4.76 -7.53 4.59
C SER A 110 4.67 -6.20 5.35
N ILE A 111 4.79 -6.23 6.69
CA ILE A 111 4.86 -5.02 7.51
C ILE A 111 6.07 -4.17 7.13
N LEU A 112 7.26 -4.78 6.99
CA LEU A 112 8.48 -4.05 6.62
C LEU A 112 8.37 -3.41 5.23
N ILE A 113 7.78 -4.12 4.27
CA ILE A 113 7.51 -3.58 2.94
C ILE A 113 6.56 -2.38 3.02
N TYR A 114 5.44 -2.52 3.73
CA TYR A 114 4.47 -1.42 3.87
C TYR A 114 5.10 -0.19 4.56
N ILE A 115 5.88 -0.39 5.62
CA ILE A 115 6.63 0.68 6.29
C ILE A 115 7.61 1.35 5.32
N THR A 116 8.27 0.59 4.45
CA THR A 116 9.22 1.14 3.46
C THR A 116 8.50 2.09 2.48
N VAL A 117 7.35 1.67 1.94
CA VAL A 117 6.57 2.52 1.02
C VAL A 117 6.00 3.74 1.75
N LEU A 118 5.53 3.58 2.98
CA LEU A 118 5.09 4.67 3.84
C LEU A 118 6.20 5.73 4.04
N LEU A 119 7.40 5.29 4.41
CA LEU A 119 8.56 6.17 4.62
C LEU A 119 8.97 6.88 3.33
N PHE A 120 8.87 6.20 2.18
CA PHE A 120 9.14 6.82 0.89
C PHE A 120 8.15 7.95 0.57
N ASP A 121 6.85 7.73 0.80
CA ASP A 121 5.80 8.75 0.63
C ASP A 121 6.01 9.95 1.56
N PHE A 122 6.40 9.71 2.83
CA PHE A 122 6.78 10.78 3.75
C PHE A 122 8.01 11.57 3.29
N TRP A 123 9.05 10.87 2.82
CA TRP A 123 10.25 11.49 2.31
C TRP A 123 9.96 12.40 1.11
N ASP A 124 9.09 11.96 0.19
CA ASP A 124 8.73 12.74 -0.98
C ASP A 124 7.87 13.97 -0.60
N ALA A 125 6.95 13.82 0.36
CA ALA A 125 6.20 14.94 0.93
C ALA A 125 7.11 15.99 1.63
N LEU A 126 8.12 15.54 2.39
CA LEU A 126 9.11 16.41 3.04
C LEU A 126 9.96 17.17 2.03
N LYS A 127 10.34 16.54 0.92
CA LYS A 127 11.03 17.22 -0.17
C LYS A 127 10.19 18.36 -0.73
N LEU A 128 8.90 18.12 -0.99
CA LEU A 128 8.01 19.17 -1.50
C LEU A 128 7.90 20.34 -0.51
N GLN A 129 7.72 20.05 0.78
CA GLN A 129 7.66 21.08 1.82
C GLN A 129 8.93 21.96 1.86
N LYS A 130 10.12 21.35 1.76
CA LYS A 130 11.40 22.08 1.72
C LYS A 130 11.53 23.01 0.50
N ILE A 131 10.83 22.71 -0.59
CA ILE A 131 10.87 23.51 -1.81
C ILE A 131 9.87 24.67 -1.75
N GLU A 132 8.78 24.53 -1.00
CA GLU A 132 7.71 25.52 -0.88
C GLU A 132 7.89 26.51 0.29
N GLY A 133 8.66 26.13 1.31
CA GLY A 133 9.05 27.00 2.43
C GLY A 133 10.38 27.68 2.19
#